data_AF-A0A4D7C6Y5-F1
#
_entry.id   AF-A0A4D7C6Y5-F1
#
_cell.length_a   1.000
_cell.length_b   1.000
_cell.length_c   1.000
_cell.angle_alpha   90.00
_cell.angle_beta   90.00
_cell.angle_gamma   90.00
#
_symmetry.space_group_name_H-M   'P 1'
#
loop_
_entity.id
_entity.type
_entity.pdbx_description
1 polymer ?
#
loop_
_entity_poly.entity_id
_entity_poly.type
_entity_poly.pdbx_seq_one_letter_code
_entity_poly.pdbx_strand_id
1 'polypeptide(L)' 'MTFKAPGRDTPRLVIWPETAIPNLIEEETTTRYLIARHLGDDGLVLTGGVKVERDENGYAISARNSLLLSIPMRR' A
#
# COMPACT_ATOMS: atom_id res chain seq x y z
N MET A 1 -24.47 -4.57 -14.99
CA MET A 1 -23.09 -5.03 -15.29
C MET A 1 -22.63 -5.82 -14.09
N THR A 2 -22.65 -7.15 -14.18
CA THR A 2 -22.43 -8.01 -13.00
C THR A 2 -21.00 -8.52 -13.04
N PHE A 3 -20.19 -8.08 -12.07
CA PHE A 3 -18.83 -8.60 -11.90
C PHE A 3 -18.92 -10.04 -11.36
N LYS A 4 -18.50 -11.00 -12.17
CA LYS A 4 -18.36 -12.40 -11.74
C LYS A 4 -17.09 -12.49 -10.90
N ALA A 5 -17.22 -12.81 -9.61
CA ALA A 5 -16.05 -13.04 -8.76
C ALA A 5 -15.19 -14.20 -9.33
N PRO A 6 -13.87 -14.06 -9.41
CA PRO A 6 -12.99 -15.14 -9.82
C PRO A 6 -13.06 -16.31 -8.82
N GLY A 7 -12.94 -17.53 -9.33
CA GLY A 7 -13.11 -18.75 -8.54
C GLY A 7 -12.00 -18.98 -7.50
N ARG A 8 -12.45 -19.23 -6.26
CA ARG A 8 -11.91 -19.95 -5.09
C ARG A 8 -10.48 -19.80 -4.54
N ASP A 9 -9.53 -19.14 -5.18
CA ASP A 9 -8.23 -18.88 -4.52
C ASP A 9 -8.14 -17.43 -4.06
N THR A 10 -7.62 -17.19 -2.85
CA THR A 10 -7.51 -15.88 -2.20
C THR A 10 -7.09 -14.76 -3.16
N PRO A 11 -7.69 -13.55 -3.06
CA PRO A 11 -7.39 -12.45 -3.97
C PRO A 11 -5.90 -12.13 -3.95
N ARG A 12 -5.25 -12.25 -5.11
CA ARG A 12 -3.82 -11.96 -5.30
C ARG A 12 -3.54 -10.47 -5.44
N LEU A 13 -4.57 -9.67 -5.72
CA LEU A 13 -4.48 -8.22 -5.80
C LEU A 13 -5.69 -7.60 -5.12
N VAL A 14 -5.41 -6.72 -4.16
CA VAL A 14 -6.38 -5.84 -3.51
C VAL A 14 -6.04 -4.41 -3.92
N ILE A 15 -7.05 -3.67 -4.36
CA ILE A 15 -6.92 -2.26 -4.70
C ILE A 15 -7.74 -1.47 -3.69
N TRP A 16 -7.09 -0.55 -3.00
CA TRP A 16 -7.73 0.38 -2.08
C TRP A 16 -7.85 1.77 -2.70
N PRO A 17 -8.91 2.51 -2.34
CA PRO A 17 -9.06 3.91 -2.72
C PRO A 17 -7.87 4.77 -2.26
N GLU A 18 -7.73 5.92 -2.89
CA GLU A 18 -6.65 6.87 -2.64
C GLU A 18 -6.52 7.31 -1.17
N THR A 19 -7.66 7.44 -0.48
CA THR A 19 -7.77 7.92 0.90
C THR A 19 -7.99 6.79 1.92
N ALA A 20 -7.82 5.53 1.53
CA ALA A 20 -8.11 4.38 2.39
C ALA A 20 -7.19 4.31 3.64
N ILE A 21 -6.03 4.96 3.58
CA ILE A 21 -5.09 5.04 4.69
C ILE A 21 -4.72 6.53 4.88
N PRO A 22 -5.09 7.15 5.99
CA PRO A 22 -4.85 8.58 6.23
C PRO A 22 -3.41 8.91 6.67
N ASN A 23 -2.53 7.91 6.72
CA ASN A 23 -1.19 7.98 7.29
C ASN A 23 -0.10 8.21 6.21
N LEU A 24 1.08 8.66 6.63
CA LEU A 24 2.29 8.69 5.80
C LEU A 24 2.92 7.29 5.75
N ILE A 25 2.32 6.38 4.98
CA ILE A 25 2.66 4.94 4.96
C ILE A 25 4.16 4.69 4.72
N GLU A 26 4.82 5.48 3.88
CA GLU A 26 6.26 5.33 3.62
C GLU A 26 7.12 5.55 4.88
N GLU A 27 6.66 6.40 5.80
CA GLU A 27 7.35 6.73 7.05
C GLU A 27 6.92 5.81 8.21
N GLU A 28 5.75 5.16 8.10
CA GLU A 28 5.21 4.27 9.12
C GLU A 28 5.53 2.80 8.86
N THR A 29 6.70 2.36 9.32
CA THR A 29 7.15 0.97 9.19
C THR A 29 6.17 -0.04 9.80
N THR A 30 5.54 0.27 10.94
CA THR A 30 4.55 -0.63 11.57
C THR A 30 3.31 -0.82 10.70
N THR A 31 2.79 0.26 10.10
CA THR A 31 1.62 0.19 9.21
C THR A 31 1.93 -0.65 7.98
N ARG A 32 3.09 -0.45 7.35
CA ARG A 32 3.55 -1.29 6.23
C ARG A 32 3.69 -2.75 6.61
N TYR A 33 4.27 -3.02 7.78
CA TYR A 33 4.41 -4.38 8.32
C TYR A 33 3.04 -5.04 8.50
N LEU A 34 2.09 -4.33 9.10
CA LEU A 34 0.73 -4.83 9.33
C LEU A 34 -0.02 -5.09 8.02
N ILE A 35 0.18 -4.29 6.97
CA ILE A 35 -0.40 -4.57 5.65
C ILE A 35 0.26 -5.82 5.05
N ALA A 36 1.59 -5.86 5.00
CA ALA A 36 2.34 -6.93 4.35
C ALA A 36 2.12 -8.32 4.99
N ARG A 37 1.98 -8.39 6.32
CA ARG A 37 1.78 -9.68 7.03
C ARG A 37 0.42 -10.34 6.78
N HIS A 38 -0.57 -9.59 6.29
CA HIS A 38 -1.90 -10.12 5.96
C HIS A 38 -2.00 -10.54 4.49
N LEU A 39 -0.96 -10.29 3.68
CA LEU A 39 -0.86 -10.78 2.33
C LEU A 39 -0.48 -12.26 2.35
N GLY A 40 -1.19 -13.08 1.58
CA GLY A 40 -0.71 -14.43 1.26
C GLY A 40 0.58 -14.37 0.44
N ASP A 41 1.23 -15.51 0.21
CA ASP A 41 2.57 -15.58 -0.42
C ASP A 41 2.67 -14.86 -1.78
N ASP A 42 1.56 -14.77 -2.50
CA ASP A 42 1.43 -14.08 -3.81
C ASP A 42 0.50 -12.85 -3.76
N GLY A 43 0.17 -12.35 -2.57
CA GLY A 43 -0.79 -11.26 -2.37
C GLY A 43 -0.15 -9.89 -2.57
N LEU A 44 -0.90 -8.98 -3.19
CA LEU A 44 -0.51 -7.60 -3.44
C LEU A 44 -1.59 -6.64 -2.93
N VAL A 45 -1.19 -5.51 -2.37
CA VAL A 45 -2.08 -4.37 -2.12
C VAL A 45 -1.56 -3.16 -2.86
N LEU A 46 -2.41 -2.57 -3.70
CA LEU A 46 -2.22 -1.27 -4.30
C LEU A 46 -3.11 -0.26 -3.58
N THR A 47 -2.55 0.85 -3.11
CA THR A 47 -3.30 1.90 -2.41
C THR A 47 -2.76 3.26 -2.79
N GLY A 48 -3.59 4.31 -2.70
CA GLY A 48 -3.05 5.67 -2.69
C GLY A 48 -2.44 6.01 -1.33
N GLY A 49 -1.56 7.00 -1.34
CA GLY A 49 -0.94 7.57 -0.16
C GLY A 49 -0.19 8.85 -0.49
N VAL A 50 0.20 9.58 0.55
CA VAL A 50 1.01 10.78 0.41
C VAL A 50 2.48 10.40 0.49
N LYS A 51 3.25 10.78 -0.52
CA LYS A 51 4.71 10.69 -0.52
C LYS A 51 5.29 12.07 -0.20
N VAL A 52 6.08 12.14 0.88
CA VAL A 52 6.79 13.36 1.27
C VAL A 52 8.15 13.36 0.59
N GLU A 53 8.43 14.41 -0.18
CA GLU A 53 9.78 14.66 -0.71
C GLU A 53 10.57 15.47 0.31
N ARG A 54 11.78 15.02 0.61
CA ARG A 54 12.67 15.62 1.61
C ARG A 54 13.97 16.09 0.96
N ASP A 55 14.52 17.18 1.48
CA ASP A 55 15.84 17.66 1.09
C ASP A 55 16.98 16.82 1.73
N GLU A 56 18.23 17.21 1.46
CA GLU A 56 19.43 16.56 2.00
C GLU A 56 19.54 16.60 3.53
N ASN A 57 18.87 17.55 4.17
CA ASN A 57 18.83 17.71 5.63
C ASN A 57 17.62 16.98 6.25
N GLY A 58 16.79 16.32 5.43
CA GLY A 58 15.60 15.60 5.86
C GLY A 58 14.35 16.47 6.05
N TYR A 59 14.39 17.76 5.70
CA TYR A 59 13.22 18.63 5.78
C TYR A 59 12.24 18.34 4.66
N ALA A 60 10.94 18.30 4.98
CA ALA A 60 9.89 18.14 3.98
C ALA A 60 9.81 19.39 3.10
N ILE A 61 9.96 19.22 1.79
CA ILE A 61 9.92 20.30 0.79
C ILE A 61 8.72 20.19 -0.15
N SER A 62 8.12 19.01 -0.28
CA SER A 62 6.93 18.80 -1.08
C SER A 62 6.15 17.55 -0.62
N ALA A 63 4.89 17.45 -1.03
CA ALA A 63 4.07 16.26 -0.85
C ALA A 63 3.32 15.93 -2.14
N ARG A 64 3.32 14.66 -2.53
CA ARG A 64 2.64 14.18 -3.73
C ARG A 64 1.62 13.11 -3.40
N ASN A 65 0.51 13.12 -4.13
CA ASN A 65 -0.34 11.96 -4.21
C ASN A 65 0.39 10.86 -4.99
N SER A 66 0.43 9.64 -4.45
CA SER A 66 1.20 8.54 -5.01
C SER A 66 0.44 7.22 -4.89
N LEU A 67 0.62 6.34 -5.88
CA LEU A 67 0.21 4.95 -5.80
C LEU A 67 1.33 4.13 -5.18
N LEU A 68 1.01 3.38 -4.13
CA LEU A 68 1.92 2.57 -3.34
C LEU A 68 1.58 1.09 -3.49
N LEU A 69 2.61 0.26 -3.70
CA LEU A 69 2.49 -1.19 -3.77
C LEU A 69 3.07 -1.82 -2.50
N SER A 70 2.27 -2.63 -1.82
CA SER A 70 2.71 -3.50 -0.73
C SER A 70 2.77 -4.95 -1.20
N ILE A 71 3.88 -5.60 -0.88
CA ILE A 71 4.17 -7.02 -1.19
C ILE A 71 4.32 -7.81 0.11
N PRO A 72 4.19 -9.15 0.09
CA PRO A 72 4.32 -9.97 1.27
C PRO A 72 5.72 -9.88 1.86
N MET A 73 5.83 -10.06 3.19
CA MET A 73 7.15 -10.23 3.79
C MET A 73 7.72 -11.57 3.38
N ARG A 74 8.96 -11.57 2.87
CA ARG A 74 9.72 -12.81 2.72
C ARG A 74 9.98 -13.37 4.12
N ARG A 75 9.59 -14.62 4.35
CA ARG A 75 9.93 -15.36 5.56
C ARG A 75 11.41 -15.65 5.64
#